data_AF-A0A925UE50-F1
#
_entry.id   AF-A0A925UE50-F1
#
_cell.length_a   1.000
_cell.length_b   1.000
_cell.length_c   1.000
_cell.angle_alpha   90.00
_cell.angle_beta   90.00
_cell.angle_gamma   90.00
#
_symmetry.space_group_name_H-M   'P 1'
#
loop_
_entity.id
_entity.type
_entity.pdbx_description
1 polymer ?
#
loop_
_entity_poly.entity_id
_entity_poly.type
_entity_poly.pdbx_seq_one_letter_code
_entity_poly.pdbx_strand_id
1 'polypeptide(L)' 'PRHAERVAKALGRAAQLVVVPNAGHSVLGIGCARDVLYRFIDAADDAAAIAVDASCLKTVPRPGVFRPIDLSTEGAKP' A
#
# COMPACT_ATOMS: atom_id res chain seq x y z
N PRO A 1 1.54 -5.41 -12.07
CA PRO A 1 2.05 -6.47 -11.15
C PRO A 1 1.57 -7.85 -11.60
N ARG A 2 2.39 -8.54 -12.41
CA ARG A 2 1.95 -9.70 -13.21
C ARG A 2 1.29 -10.81 -12.39
N HIS A 3 1.81 -11.13 -11.21
CA HIS A 3 1.25 -12.19 -10.38
C HIS A 3 -0.12 -11.82 -9.79
N ALA A 4 -0.27 -10.61 -9.28
CA ALA A 4 -1.53 -10.12 -8.73
C ALA A 4 -2.64 -10.04 -9.80
N GLU A 5 -2.31 -9.61 -11.03
CA GLU A 5 -3.25 -9.58 -12.16
C GLU A 5 -3.79 -10.98 -12.51
N ARG A 6 -2.93 -12.00 -12.53
CA ARG A 6 -3.35 -13.39 -12.77
C ARG A 6 -4.28 -13.90 -11.66
N VAL A 7 -3.97 -13.59 -10.41
CA VAL A 7 -4.80 -13.97 -9.25
C VAL A 7 -6.16 -13.28 -9.31
N ALA A 8 -6.19 -11.96 -9.52
CA ALA A 8 -7.45 -11.21 -9.63
C ALA A 8 -8.34 -11.76 -10.76
N LYS A 9 -7.75 -12.09 -11.92
CA LYS A 9 -8.47 -12.72 -13.03
C LYS A 9 -9.07 -14.09 -12.64
N ALA A 10 -8.31 -14.91 -11.91
CA ALA A 10 -8.76 -16.22 -11.48
C ALA A 10 -9.86 -16.15 -10.40
N LEU A 11 -9.79 -15.18 -9.50
CA LEU A 11 -10.79 -14.94 -8.45
C LEU A 11 -12.07 -14.28 -8.97
N GLY A 12 -11.99 -13.58 -10.11
CA GLY A 12 -13.14 -12.98 -10.78
C GLY A 12 -13.57 -11.64 -10.20
N ARG A 13 -14.82 -11.25 -10.48
CA ARG A 13 -15.31 -9.86 -10.30
C ARG A 13 -15.31 -9.35 -8.85
N ALA A 14 -15.33 -10.24 -7.86
CA ALA A 14 -15.33 -9.85 -6.45
C ALA A 14 -13.93 -9.54 -5.90
N ALA A 15 -12.87 -9.80 -6.69
CA ALA A 15 -11.51 -9.48 -6.28
C ALA A 15 -11.14 -8.04 -6.62
N GLN A 16 -10.72 -7.27 -5.61
CA GLN A 16 -10.19 -5.93 -5.80
C GLN A 16 -8.66 -5.97 -6.01
N LEU A 17 -8.21 -5.60 -7.20
CA LEU A 17 -6.77 -5.43 -7.49
C LEU A 17 -6.36 -3.97 -7.25
N VAL A 18 -5.59 -3.74 -6.19
CA VAL A 18 -5.03 -2.42 -5.87
C VAL A 18 -3.53 -2.39 -6.19
N VAL A 19 -3.09 -1.40 -6.95
CA VAL A 19 -1.68 -1.18 -7.31
C VAL A 19 -1.16 0.07 -6.61
N VAL A 20 -0.01 -0.06 -5.94
CA VAL A 20 0.71 1.06 -5.30
C VAL A 20 1.96 1.35 -6.14
N PRO A 21 1.95 2.35 -7.03
CA PRO A 21 2.94 2.46 -8.10
C PRO A 21 4.39 2.58 -7.63
N ASN A 22 4.57 3.15 -6.44
CA ASN A 22 5.85 3.54 -5.88
C ASN A 22 6.33 2.61 -4.75
N ALA A 23 5.65 1.49 -4.50
CA ALA A 23 5.97 0.58 -3.41
C ALA A 23 6.54 -0.76 -3.89
N GLY A 24 7.37 -1.37 -3.05
CA GLY A 24 7.89 -2.73 -3.21
C GLY A 24 7.16 -3.75 -2.34
N HIS A 25 7.90 -4.66 -1.70
CA HIS A 25 7.35 -5.61 -0.74
C HIS A 25 6.81 -4.90 0.52
N SER A 26 5.94 -5.59 1.25
CA SER A 26 5.40 -5.16 2.56
C SER A 26 4.48 -3.93 2.51
N VAL A 27 3.64 -3.83 1.47
CA VAL A 27 2.70 -2.71 1.24
C VAL A 27 1.74 -2.44 2.42
N LEU A 28 1.37 -3.47 3.19
CA LEU A 28 0.43 -3.30 4.31
C LEU A 28 0.92 -2.35 5.42
N GLY A 29 2.24 -2.10 5.50
CA GLY A 29 2.81 -1.13 6.43
C GLY A 29 2.85 0.31 5.92
N ILE A 30 2.36 0.59 4.71
CA ILE A 30 2.56 1.87 4.01
C ILE A 30 1.27 2.68 3.98
N GLY A 31 1.35 3.94 4.41
CA GLY A 31 0.25 4.90 4.31
C GLY A 31 -1.05 4.36 4.89
N CYS A 32 -2.12 4.41 4.10
CA CYS A 32 -3.46 3.95 4.47
C CYS A 32 -3.69 2.43 4.24
N ALA A 33 -2.70 1.66 3.77
CA ALA A 33 -2.94 0.29 3.30
C ALA A 33 -3.57 -0.61 4.36
N ARG A 34 -3.12 -0.46 5.61
CA ARG A 34 -3.65 -1.21 6.75
C ARG A 34 -5.12 -0.87 7.04
N ASP A 35 -5.48 0.40 6.95
CA ASP A 35 -6.85 0.87 7.16
C ASP A 35 -7.79 0.35 6.06
N VAL A 36 -7.35 0.39 4.79
CA VAL A 36 -8.08 -0.20 3.65
C VAL A 36 -8.32 -1.70 3.87
N LEU A 37 -7.31 -2.45 4.31
CA LEU A 37 -7.44 -3.89 4.58
C LEU A 37 -8.50 -4.17 5.66
N TYR A 38 -8.45 -3.45 6.78
CA TYR A 38 -9.44 -3.67 7.84
C TYR A 38 -10.84 -3.30 7.40
N ARG A 39 -11.03 -2.18 6.69
CA ARG A 39 -12.35 -1.83 6.12
C ARG A 39 -12.89 -2.89 5.16
N PHE A 40 -12.03 -3.51 4.37
CA PHE A 40 -12.42 -4.61 3.48
C PHE A 40 -12.87 -5.84 4.26
N ILE A 41 -12.14 -6.24 5.31
CA ILE A 41 -12.45 -7.42 6.13
C ILE A 41 -13.70 -7.18 6.99
N ASP A 42 -13.85 -5.99 7.56
CA ASP A 42 -14.93 -5.64 8.47
C ASP A 42 -16.22 -5.22 7.75
N ALA A 43 -16.21 -5.18 6.41
CA ALA A 43 -17.39 -4.88 5.61
C ALA A 43 -18.51 -5.89 5.90
N ALA A 44 -19.74 -5.39 6.03
CA ALA A 44 -20.89 -6.21 6.42
C ALA A 44 -21.29 -7.25 5.35
N ASP A 45 -20.98 -6.98 4.09
CA ASP A 45 -21.26 -7.84 2.95
C ASP A 45 -20.24 -7.62 1.83
N ASP A 46 -20.28 -8.52 0.84
CA ASP A 46 -19.38 -8.48 -0.32
C ASP A 46 -19.49 -7.17 -1.12
N ALA A 47 -20.69 -6.58 -1.21
CA ALA A 47 -20.91 -5.36 -1.98
C ALA A 47 -20.24 -4.16 -1.31
N ALA A 48 -20.32 -4.07 0.02
CA ALA A 48 -19.59 -3.09 0.81
C ALA A 48 -18.07 -3.32 0.74
N ALA A 49 -17.63 -4.58 0.77
CA ALA A 49 -16.20 -4.93 0.70
C ALA A 49 -15.56 -4.47 -0.61
N ILE A 50 -16.16 -4.79 -1.76
CA ILE A 50 -15.62 -4.41 -3.07
C ILE A 50 -15.70 -2.90 -3.35
N ALA A 51 -16.53 -2.17 -2.60
CA ALA A 51 -16.68 -0.72 -2.70
C ALA A 51 -15.66 0.07 -1.85
N VAL A 52 -14.84 -0.59 -1.03
CA VAL A 52 -13.83 0.08 -0.20
C VAL A 52 -12.87 0.89 -1.07
N ASP A 53 -12.78 2.19 -0.81
CA ASP A 53 -11.87 3.07 -1.53
C ASP A 53 -10.43 2.88 -1.08
N ALA A 54 -9.55 2.61 -2.05
CA ALA A 54 -8.11 2.47 -1.88
C ALA A 54 -7.31 3.60 -2.57
N SER A 55 -7.99 4.67 -3.01
CA SER A 55 -7.39 5.77 -3.78
C SER A 55 -6.21 6.46 -3.06
N CYS A 56 -6.24 6.49 -1.73
CA CYS A 56 -5.16 7.02 -0.89
C CYS A 56 -3.80 6.34 -1.11
N LEU A 57 -3.76 5.12 -1.65
CA LEU A 57 -2.50 4.43 -1.96
C LEU A 57 -1.84 4.95 -3.24
N LYS A 58 -2.57 5.66 -4.09
CA LYS A 58 -2.01 6.25 -5.32
C LYS A 58 -1.08 7.43 -5.03
N THR A 59 -1.22 8.05 -3.85
CA THR A 59 -0.42 9.22 -3.45
C THR A 59 0.85 8.84 -2.69
N VAL A 60 1.13 7.55 -2.50
CA VAL A 60 2.39 7.09 -1.89
C VAL A 60 3.56 7.60 -2.73
N PRO A 61 4.47 8.41 -2.15
CA PRO A 61 5.57 8.98 -2.90
C PRO A 61 6.59 7.92 -3.27
N ARG A 62 7.33 8.15 -4.36
CA ARG A 62 8.50 7.35 -4.71
C ARG A 62 9.53 7.40 -3.57
N PRO A 63 10.14 6.27 -3.17
CA PRO A 63 11.27 6.27 -2.28
C PRO A 63 12.34 7.26 -2.76
N GLY A 64 12.81 8.10 -1.84
CA GLY A 64 13.90 9.02 -2.11
C GLY A 64 15.20 8.28 -2.44
N VAL A 65 16.19 9.03 -2.92
CA VAL A 65 17.55 8.48 -3.05
C VAL A 65 18.08 8.07 -1.69
N PHE A 66 18.85 6.99 -1.65
CA PHE A 66 19.57 6.61 -0.44
C PHE A 66 20.49 7.75 -0.02
N ARG A 67 20.34 8.20 1.23
CA ARG A 67 21.25 9.15 1.87
C ARG A 67 21.95 8.41 3.00
N PRO A 68 23.29 8.27 2.97
CA PRO A 68 24.04 7.73 4.09
C PRO A 68 23.72 8.53 5.35
N ILE A 69 23.66 7.83 6.49
CA ILE A 69 23.61 8.49 7.79
C ILE A 69 24.96 9.17 7.99
N ASP A 70 24.95 10.46 8.26
CA ASP A 70 26.14 11.17 8.70
C ASP A 70 26.39 10.81 10.17
N LEU A 71 27.51 10.15 10.44
CA LEU A 71 27.94 9.78 11.79
C LEU A 71 28.91 10.80 12.39
N SER A 72 29.20 11.89 11.68
CA SER A 72 30.00 12.99 12.23
C SER A 72 29.24 13.70 13.35
N THR A 73 29.95 14.16 14.36
CA THR A 73 29.38 14.95 15.46
C THR A 73 29.24 16.43 15.12
N GLU A 74 29.54 16.82 13.87
CA GLU A 74 29.42 18.21 13.41
C GLU A 74 27.93 18.57 13.25
N GLY A 75 27.37 19.18 14.29
CA GLY A 75 25.97 19.59 14.34
C GLY A 75 25.18 19.03 15.53
N ALA A 76 25.80 18.16 16.34
CA ALA A 76 25.24 17.79 17.65
C ALA A 76 25.22 19.05 18.53
N LYS A 77 24.04 19.67 18.66
CA LYS A 77 23.85 20.78 19.60
C LYS A 77 23.97 20.21 21.03
N PRO A 78 24.72 20.85 21.94
CA PRO A 78 24.87 20.39 23.32
C PRO A 78 23.53 20.37 24.06
#